data_AF-A0A397Y594-F1
#
_entry.id   AF-A0A397Y594-F1
#
_cell.length_a   1.000
_cell.length_b   1.000
_cell.length_c   1.000
_cell.angle_alpha   90.00
_cell.angle_beta   90.00
_cell.angle_gamma   90.00
#
_symmetry.space_group_name_H-M   'P 1'
#
loop_
_entity.id
_entity.type
_entity.pdbx_description
1 polymer ?
#
loop_
_entity_poly.entity_id
_entity_poly.type
_entity_poly.pdbx_seq_one_letter_code
_entity_poly.pdbx_strand_id
1 'polypeptide(L)'
;WFFHRLKAGRPIPVPNSGIQISQLGHDLATALLAVLGNEKASREIINISGEKYVTFDGLARACAKAGGFPEPEIVHYNPKEFDFGKTKAFPFRDQKAKHALGWKPEFDLVEGLTDSYNLDFGRGTFRKEADFTTDDMILSKKLVTQS
;
A
#
# COMPACT_ATOMS: atom_id res chain seq x y z
N TRP A 1 -4.85 4.32 5.32
CA TRP A 1 -3.94 5.48 5.15
C TRP A 1 -4.16 6.18 3.81
N PHE A 2 -3.96 5.54 2.65
CA PHE A 2 -4.18 6.17 1.33
C PHE A 2 -5.56 6.82 1.19
N PHE A 3 -6.64 6.05 1.42
CA PHE A 3 -8.00 6.58 1.37
C PHE A 3 -8.27 7.72 2.36
N HIS A 4 -7.64 7.71 3.54
CA HIS A 4 -7.76 8.83 4.50
C HIS A 4 -7.18 10.12 3.92
N ARG A 5 -6.02 10.06 3.25
CA ARG A 5 -5.41 11.25 2.63
C ARG A 5 -6.21 11.74 1.44
N LEU A 6 -6.62 10.81 0.57
CA LEU A 6 -7.45 11.11 -0.60
C LEU A 6 -8.76 11.78 -0.19
N LYS A 7 -9.46 11.22 0.81
CA LYS A 7 -10.69 11.80 1.37
C LYS A 7 -10.46 13.18 2.00
N ALA A 8 -9.29 13.41 2.58
CA ALA A 8 -8.91 14.70 3.15
C ALA A 8 -8.33 15.69 2.12
N GLY A 9 -8.24 15.32 0.84
CA GLY A 9 -7.64 16.16 -0.21
C GLY A 9 -6.16 16.48 0.01
N ARG A 10 -5.43 15.61 0.72
CA ARG A 10 -4.03 15.86 1.09
C ARG A 10 -3.06 15.19 0.10
N PRO A 11 -1.90 15.81 -0.19
CA PRO A 11 -0.84 15.16 -0.95
C PRO A 11 -0.37 13.86 -0.30
N ILE A 12 0.13 12.93 -1.12
CA ILE A 12 0.62 11.61 -0.70
C ILE A 12 2.17 11.61 -0.71
N PRO A 13 2.83 11.65 0.46
CA PRO A 13 4.27 11.54 0.57
C PRO A 13 4.68 10.09 0.32
N VAL A 14 5.55 9.90 -0.67
CA VAL A 14 6.07 8.60 -1.06
C VAL A 14 7.59 8.60 -0.86
N PRO A 15 8.16 7.60 -0.18
CA PRO A 15 9.60 7.57 0.08
C PRO A 15 10.42 7.30 -1.19
N ASN A 16 11.53 8.02 -1.34
CA ASN A 16 12.45 7.96 -2.48
C ASN A 16 11.71 8.20 -3.81
N SER A 17 12.00 7.44 -4.87
CA SER A 17 11.39 7.62 -6.20
C SER A 17 10.00 7.01 -6.36
N GLY A 18 9.46 6.33 -5.34
CA GLY A 18 8.17 5.63 -5.43
C GLY A 18 8.13 4.40 -6.32
N ILE A 19 9.25 4.04 -6.97
CA ILE A 19 9.40 2.87 -7.85
C ILE A 19 9.46 1.56 -7.02
N GLN A 20 9.53 1.64 -5.68
CA GLN A 20 9.54 0.42 -4.88
C GLN A 20 8.27 -0.37 -5.09
N ILE A 21 8.45 -1.68 -5.21
CA ILE A 21 7.40 -2.61 -5.56
C ILE A 21 6.80 -3.17 -4.27
N SER A 22 5.47 -3.13 -4.19
CA SER A 22 4.73 -3.85 -3.16
C SER A 22 3.86 -4.92 -3.78
N GLN A 23 3.69 -6.04 -3.06
CA GLN A 23 2.77 -7.11 -3.42
C GLN A 23 1.54 -7.02 -2.52
N LEU A 24 0.38 -6.85 -3.13
CA LEU A 24 -0.91 -6.91 -2.45
C LEU A 24 -1.57 -8.25 -2.80
N GLY A 25 -1.73 -9.11 -1.80
CA GLY A 25 -2.42 -10.40 -1.95
C GLY A 25 -3.84 -10.31 -1.41
N HIS A 26 -4.84 -10.48 -2.26
CA HIS A 26 -6.24 -10.60 -1.85
C HIS A 26 -6.69 -12.05 -1.64
N ASP A 27 -5.88 -13.03 -2.04
CA ASP A 27 -6.33 -14.41 -2.17
C ASP A 27 -5.66 -15.38 -1.19
N LEU A 28 -5.58 -14.96 0.07
CA LEU A 28 -5.08 -15.81 1.15
C LEU A 28 -5.93 -17.07 1.32
N ALA A 29 -7.25 -16.96 1.12
CA ALA A 29 -8.16 -18.09 1.28
C ALA A 29 -7.91 -19.21 0.27
N THR A 30 -7.79 -18.91 -1.03
CA THR A 30 -7.51 -19.93 -2.05
C THR A 30 -6.10 -20.49 -1.90
N ALA A 31 -5.12 -19.65 -1.55
CA ALA A 31 -3.78 -20.12 -1.26
C ALA A 31 -3.73 -21.08 -0.06
N LEU A 32 -4.53 -20.84 0.99
CA LEU A 32 -4.68 -21.78 2.12
C LEU A 32 -5.35 -23.09 1.69
N LEU A 33 -6.39 -23.04 0.84
CA LEU A 33 -7.01 -24.24 0.27
C LEU A 33 -6.01 -25.06 -0.55
N ALA A 34 -5.12 -24.42 -1.31
CA ALA A 34 -4.09 -25.10 -2.10
C ALA A 34 -2.98 -25.77 -1.25
N VAL A 35 -2.82 -25.35 0.02
CA VAL A 35 -1.91 -25.97 0.98
C VAL A 35 -2.55 -27.19 1.65
N LEU A 36 -3.88 -27.18 1.85
CA LEU A 36 -4.58 -28.30 2.48
C LEU A 36 -4.44 -29.58 1.66
N GLY A 37 -3.86 -30.62 2.27
CA GLY A 37 -3.64 -31.91 1.63
C GLY A 37 -2.45 -31.95 0.65
N ASN A 38 -1.69 -30.87 0.52
CA ASN A 38 -0.52 -30.82 -0.36
C ASN A 38 0.76 -31.22 0.40
N GLU A 39 1.23 -32.45 0.21
CA GLU A 39 2.43 -32.96 0.87
C GLU A 39 3.69 -32.11 0.59
N LYS A 40 3.77 -31.46 -0.57
CA LYS A 40 4.90 -30.59 -0.92
C LYS A 40 4.91 -29.26 -0.15
N ALA A 41 3.77 -28.85 0.40
CA ALA A 41 3.67 -27.67 1.25
C ALA A 41 3.91 -27.99 2.73
N SER A 42 4.01 -29.27 3.09
CA SER A 42 4.24 -29.71 4.46
C SER A 42 5.63 -29.28 4.93
N ARG A 43 5.68 -28.59 6.08
CA ARG A 43 6.90 -28.06 6.73
C ARG A 43 7.64 -26.97 5.94
N GLU A 44 7.02 -26.41 4.91
CA GLU A 44 7.58 -25.30 4.14
C GLU A 44 7.12 -23.94 4.68
N ILE A 45 8.00 -22.94 4.61
CA ILE A 45 7.64 -21.54 4.86
C ILE A 45 7.28 -20.90 3.53
N ILE A 46 5.97 -20.76 3.29
CA ILE A 46 5.44 -20.26 2.02
C ILE A 46 5.01 -18.80 2.17
N ASN A 47 5.62 -17.92 1.36
CA ASN A 47 5.14 -16.56 1.20
C ASN A 47 4.01 -16.52 0.17
N ILE A 48 2.81 -16.12 0.59
CA ILE A 48 1.66 -15.89 -0.29
C ILE A 48 1.69 -14.42 -0.69
N SER A 49 1.88 -14.16 -1.98
CA SER A 49 2.02 -12.80 -2.50
C SER A 49 1.49 -12.70 -3.92
N GLY A 50 0.93 -11.55 -4.27
CA GLY A 50 0.46 -11.27 -5.63
C GLY A 50 1.61 -11.27 -6.66
N GLU A 51 1.41 -11.81 -7.87
CA GLU A 51 2.32 -11.61 -9.03
C GLU A 51 2.30 -10.17 -9.54
N LYS A 52 1.19 -9.45 -9.34
CA LYS A 52 1.08 -8.06 -9.81
C LYS A 52 1.88 -7.15 -8.88
N TYR A 53 3.01 -6.70 -9.39
CA TYR A 53 3.84 -5.67 -8.79
C TYR A 53 3.21 -4.31 -9.02
N VAL A 54 3.02 -3.54 -7.95
CA VAL A 54 2.62 -2.14 -8.05
C VAL A 54 3.66 -1.27 -7.37
N THR A 55 4.05 -0.19 -8.04
CA THR A 55 4.88 0.85 -7.44
C THR A 55 4.10 1.57 -6.33
N PHE A 56 4.75 2.21 -5.37
CA PHE A 56 4.02 3.01 -4.37
C PHE A 56 3.21 4.13 -5.03
N ASP A 57 3.73 4.74 -6.09
CA ASP A 57 3.00 5.71 -6.90
C ASP A 57 1.78 5.06 -7.58
N GLY A 58 1.98 3.89 -8.21
CA GLY A 58 0.91 3.14 -8.85
C GLY A 58 -0.19 2.75 -7.86
N LEU A 59 0.18 2.42 -6.62
CA LEU A 59 -0.76 2.09 -5.56
C LEU A 59 -1.56 3.31 -5.12
N ALA A 60 -0.91 4.48 -5.00
CA ALA A 60 -1.58 5.74 -4.68
C ALA A 60 -2.64 6.08 -5.74
N ARG A 61 -2.28 5.98 -7.03
CA ARG A 61 -3.19 6.22 -8.16
C ARG A 61 -4.31 5.17 -8.24
N ALA A 62 -3.99 3.90 -8.00
CA ALA A 62 -4.98 2.83 -7.95
C ALA A 62 -6.00 3.06 -6.81
N CYS A 63 -5.56 3.51 -5.64
CA CYS A 63 -6.46 3.90 -4.54
C CYS A 63 -7.35 5.08 -4.93
N ALA A 64 -6.81 6.11 -5.60
CA ALA A 64 -7.60 7.25 -6.07
C ALA A 64 -8.72 6.79 -7.02
N LYS A 65 -8.35 6.00 -8.04
CA LYS A 65 -9.30 5.42 -8.99
C LYS A 65 -10.36 4.56 -8.30
N ALA A 66 -9.96 3.68 -7.40
CA ALA A 66 -10.85 2.78 -6.67
C ALA A 66 -11.87 3.51 -5.78
N GLY A 67 -11.45 4.61 -5.14
CA GLY A 67 -12.32 5.43 -4.30
C GLY A 67 -13.10 6.53 -5.03
N GLY A 68 -12.92 6.66 -6.35
CA GLY A 68 -13.54 7.73 -7.14
C GLY A 68 -12.98 9.13 -6.84
N PHE A 69 -11.73 9.22 -6.39
CA PHE A 69 -11.05 10.48 -6.09
C PHE A 69 -10.32 11.04 -7.33
N PRO A 70 -10.04 12.36 -7.37
CA PRO A 70 -9.15 12.94 -8.36
C PRO A 70 -7.75 12.32 -8.31
N GLU A 71 -6.99 12.53 -9.39
CA GLU A 71 -5.60 12.10 -9.46
C GLU A 71 -4.78 12.69 -8.29
N PRO A 72 -4.06 11.86 -7.51
CA PRO A 72 -3.42 12.35 -6.31
C PRO A 72 -2.16 13.16 -6.63
N GLU A 73 -1.93 14.22 -5.87
CA GLU A 73 -0.62 14.84 -5.80
C GLU A 73 0.33 13.91 -5.02
N ILE A 74 1.40 13.45 -5.68
CA ILE A 74 2.43 12.61 -5.08
C ILE A 74 3.65 13.46 -4.79
N VAL A 75 4.14 13.39 -3.55
CA VAL A 75 5.33 14.12 -3.10
C VAL A 75 6.41 13.13 -2.70
N HIS A 76 7.47 13.07 -3.49
CA HIS A 76 8.62 12.24 -3.15
C HIS A 76 9.48 12.90 -2.07
N TYR A 77 9.96 12.11 -1.10
CA TYR A 77 10.85 12.59 -0.03
C TYR A 77 11.97 11.58 0.23
N ASN A 78 13.13 12.06 0.69
CA ASN A 78 14.24 11.20 1.12
C ASN A 78 14.07 10.83 2.61
N PRO A 79 13.80 9.56 2.97
CA PRO A 79 13.57 9.18 4.37
C PRO A 79 14.77 9.43 5.28
N LYS A 80 15.98 9.53 4.73
CA LYS A 80 17.21 9.80 5.51
C LYS A 80 17.29 11.23 6.03
N GLU A 81 16.46 12.14 5.52
CA GLU A 81 16.45 13.56 5.91
C GLU A 81 15.52 13.85 7.10
N PHE A 82 14.91 12.82 7.68
CA PHE A 82 13.91 12.94 8.73
C PHE A 82 14.21 11.95 9.86
N ASP A 83 13.95 12.38 11.08
CA ASP A 83 13.89 11.49 12.24
C ASP A 83 12.42 11.32 12.65
N PHE A 84 11.88 10.13 12.40
CA PHE A 84 10.51 9.77 12.76
C PHE A 84 10.43 9.06 14.13
N GLY A 85 11.55 8.93 14.85
CA GLY A 85 11.64 8.16 16.08
C GLY A 85 11.15 6.72 15.90
N LYS A 86 10.14 6.32 16.69
CA LYS A 86 9.52 4.98 16.61
C LYS A 86 8.34 4.91 15.64
N THR A 87 7.93 6.04 15.08
CA THR A 87 6.73 6.17 14.28
C THR A 87 7.04 5.87 12.82
N LYS A 88 6.14 5.19 12.12
CA LYS A 88 6.32 4.88 10.70
C LYS A 88 5.70 5.98 9.84
N ALA A 89 6.50 6.58 8.97
CA ALA A 89 6.04 7.59 8.03
C ALA A 89 5.30 7.03 6.80
N PHE A 90 5.57 5.78 6.42
CA PHE A 90 4.91 5.12 5.30
C PHE A 90 4.39 3.73 5.71
N PRO A 91 3.16 3.36 5.33
CA PRO A 91 2.52 2.13 5.83
C PRO A 91 3.08 0.85 5.21
N PHE A 92 3.74 0.93 4.06
CA PHE A 92 4.32 -0.22 3.36
C PHE A 92 5.83 -0.30 3.56
N ARG A 93 6.35 -1.53 3.53
CA ARG A 93 7.78 -1.81 3.45
C ARG A 93 8.14 -2.13 2.00
N ASP A 94 9.36 -1.80 1.61
CA ASP A 94 9.94 -2.31 0.37
C ASP A 94 10.02 -3.84 0.45
N GLN A 95 9.37 -4.53 -0.48
CA GLN A 95 9.41 -5.98 -0.58
C GLN A 95 10.17 -6.37 -1.84
N LYS A 96 11.31 -7.04 -1.64
CA LYS A 96 12.01 -7.69 -2.74
C LYS A 96 11.18 -8.89 -3.20
N ALA A 97 10.68 -8.82 -4.43
CA ALA A 97 10.00 -9.90 -5.11
C ALA A 97 10.79 -11.22 -4.99
N LYS A 98 10.20 -12.22 -4.34
CA LYS A 98 10.72 -13.60 -4.34
C LYS A 98 9.62 -14.50 -4.89
N HIS A 99 9.82 -15.00 -6.10
CA HIS A 99 8.98 -16.05 -6.67
C HIS A 99 9.14 -17.30 -5.81
N ALA A 100 8.07 -17.75 -5.14
CA ALA A 100 8.12 -18.95 -4.32
C ALA A 100 7.37 -20.14 -4.92
N LEU A 101 6.32 -19.97 -5.75
CA LEU A 101 5.45 -21.12 -6.09
C LEU A 101 4.81 -21.13 -7.48
N GLY A 102 5.17 -20.24 -8.41
CA GLY A 102 4.52 -20.19 -9.72
C GLY A 102 2.99 -19.97 -9.64
N TRP A 103 2.53 -19.35 -8.56
CA TRP A 103 1.12 -19.07 -8.29
C TRP A 103 0.73 -17.73 -8.93
N LYS A 104 -0.28 -17.77 -9.80
CA LYS A 104 -0.83 -16.62 -10.51
C LYS A 104 -2.11 -16.09 -9.83
N PRO A 105 -2.11 -14.87 -9.27
CA PRO A 105 -3.31 -14.25 -8.75
C PRO A 105 -4.26 -13.92 -9.90
N GLU A 106 -5.53 -14.22 -9.70
CA GLU A 106 -6.58 -13.99 -10.70
C GLU A 106 -7.17 -12.57 -10.62
N PHE A 107 -6.89 -11.82 -9.55
CA PHE A 107 -7.61 -10.57 -9.25
C PHE A 107 -6.99 -9.30 -9.84
N ASP A 108 -7.84 -8.34 -10.20
CA ASP A 108 -7.46 -6.99 -10.56
C ASP A 108 -7.22 -6.13 -9.29
N LEU A 109 -6.11 -5.39 -9.28
CA LEU A 109 -5.73 -4.56 -8.14
C LEU A 109 -6.74 -3.46 -7.85
N VAL A 110 -7.27 -2.80 -8.88
CA VAL A 110 -8.22 -1.70 -8.72
C VAL A 110 -9.54 -2.23 -8.22
N GLU A 111 -9.99 -3.38 -8.73
CA GLU A 111 -11.19 -4.06 -8.25
C GLU A 111 -11.09 -4.42 -6.76
N GLY A 112 -10.00 -5.08 -6.33
CA GLY A 112 -9.79 -5.41 -4.92
C GLY A 112 -9.71 -4.17 -4.00
N LEU A 113 -9.12 -3.08 -4.48
CA LEU A 113 -9.10 -1.80 -3.76
C LEU A 113 -10.49 -1.14 -3.73
N THR A 114 -11.29 -1.32 -4.77
CA THR A 114 -12.67 -0.79 -4.85
C THR A 114 -13.56 -1.50 -3.83
N ASP A 115 -13.45 -2.82 -3.73
CA ASP A 115 -14.13 -3.59 -2.69
C ASP A 115 -13.68 -3.17 -1.29
N SER A 116 -12.37 -3.02 -1.09
CA SER A 116 -11.81 -2.53 0.18
C SER A 116 -12.36 -1.14 0.54
N TYR A 117 -12.54 -0.26 -0.45
CA TYR A 117 -13.15 1.04 -0.24
C TYR A 117 -14.64 0.90 0.11
N ASN A 118 -15.43 0.19 -0.69
CA ASN A 118 -16.89 0.10 -0.53
C ASN A 118 -17.35 -0.69 0.69
N LEU A 119 -16.60 -1.73 1.07
CA LEU A 119 -16.97 -2.66 2.13
C LEU A 119 -16.43 -2.26 3.52
N ASP A 120 -15.39 -1.42 3.57
CA ASP A 120 -14.78 -0.98 4.83
C ASP A 120 -14.68 0.55 4.92
N PHE A 121 -13.77 1.16 4.16
CA PHE A 121 -13.43 2.58 4.37
C PHE A 121 -14.60 3.54 4.12
N GLY A 122 -15.31 3.37 3.01
CA GLY A 122 -16.43 4.19 2.56
C GLY A 122 -17.66 4.10 3.47
N ARG A 123 -17.78 3.02 4.25
CA ARG A 123 -18.83 2.85 5.26
C ARG A 123 -18.54 3.62 6.54
N GLY A 124 -17.31 4.12 6.70
CA GLY A 124 -16.88 4.79 7.93
C GLY A 124 -16.62 3.83 9.10
N THR A 125 -16.50 2.52 8.85
CA THR A 125 -16.26 1.49 9.88
C THR A 125 -14.78 1.31 10.22
N PHE A 126 -13.92 2.23 9.78
CA PHE A 126 -12.48 2.15 10.00
C PHE A 126 -12.16 2.21 11.51
N ARG A 127 -11.26 1.33 11.95
CA ARG A 127 -10.99 1.11 13.39
C ARG A 127 -10.21 2.22 14.09
N LYS A 128 -9.55 3.11 13.33
CA LYS A 128 -8.70 4.18 13.85
C LYS A 128 -8.82 5.42 12.98
N GLU A 129 -8.81 6.57 13.62
CA GLU A 129 -8.69 7.84 12.92
C GLU A 129 -7.33 7.96 12.22
N ALA A 130 -7.28 8.84 11.23
CA ALA A 130 -6.04 9.12 10.53
C ALA A 130 -5.12 9.97 11.41
N ASP A 131 -3.87 9.54 11.53
CA ASP A 131 -2.78 10.33 12.08
C ASP A 131 -1.87 10.78 10.94
N PHE A 132 -1.74 12.09 10.75
CA PHE A 132 -0.91 12.72 9.72
C PHE A 132 0.30 13.45 10.31
N THR A 133 0.73 13.11 11.53
CA THR A 133 1.83 13.85 12.20
C THR A 133 3.16 13.72 11.43
N THR A 134 3.61 12.50 11.15
CA THR A 134 4.85 12.24 10.39
C THR A 134 4.77 12.76 8.96
N ASP A 135 3.56 12.76 8.43
CA ASP A 135 3.21 13.20 7.11
C ASP A 135 3.35 14.72 6.95
N ASP A 136 2.91 15.47 7.96
CA ASP A 136 3.01 16.92 7.99
C ASP A 136 4.44 17.40 8.23
N MET A 137 5.25 16.62 8.97
CA MET A 137 6.69 16.84 9.05
C MET A 137 7.37 16.76 7.68
N ILE A 138 6.96 15.82 6.83
CA ILE A 138 7.52 15.66 5.47
C ILE A 138 7.10 16.83 4.58
N LEU A 139 5.80 17.16 4.57
CA LEU A 139 5.24 18.16 3.67
C LEU A 139 5.67 19.59 4.05
N SER A 140 5.82 19.89 5.34
CA SER A 140 6.27 21.21 5.81
C SER A 140 7.70 21.54 5.37
N LYS A 141 8.61 20.56 5.34
CA LYS A 141 10.00 20.77 4.92
C LYS A 141 10.14 21.14 3.44
N LYS A 142 9.25 20.64 2.59
CA LYS A 142 9.25 20.96 1.15
C LYS A 142 8.76 22.37 0.85
N LEU A 143 7.83 22.90 1.66
CA LEU A 143 7.38 24.29 1.55
C LEU A 143 8.51 25.28 1.86
N VAL A 144 9.46 24.91 2.74
CA VAL A 144 10.61 25.74 3.12
C VAL A 144 11.73 25.72 2.07
N THR A 145 11.88 24.65 1.28
CA THR A 145 12.90 24.58 0.21
C THR A 145 12.47 25.20 -1.12
N GLN A 146 11.21 25.66 -1.23
CA GLN A 146 10.69 26.37 -2.41
C GLN A 146 10.55 27.89 -2.23
N SER A 147 11.02 28.43 -1.10
CA SER A 147 11.08 29.87 -0.78
C SER A 147 12.52 30.35 -0.69
#